data_AF-A0A813XBC1-F1
#
_entry.id   AF-A0A813XBC1-F1
#
_cell.length_a   1.000
_cell.length_b   1.000
_cell.length_c   1.000
_cell.angle_alpha   90.00
_cell.angle_beta   90.00
_cell.angle_gamma   90.00
#
_symmetry.space_group_name_H-M   'P 1'
#
loop_
_entity.id
_entity.type
_entity.pdbx_description
1 polymer ?
#
loop_
_entity_poly.entity_id
_entity_poly.type
_entity_poly.pdbx_seq_one_letter_code
_entity_poly.pdbx_strand_id
1 'polypeptide(L)'
;MNTTFNTQQLYDSLPFDNQNGGVWLHGFDIQYNTSQWTSNNKLKIILMPHSHCDPGWLNTYEQYFAYSARRILNTMITMLDKNSKYKFIWAEMSFLSLWWDQATYDQRQLLKKLLDNKQLEIVTGGWVMNDEANTHYFGMLDQLIEGHQFIENTFG
;
A
#
# COMPACT_ATOMS: atom_id res chain seq x y z
N MET A 1 -19.81 -25.02 -5.93
CA MET A 1 -19.07 -24.77 -4.67
C MET A 1 -20.05 -24.21 -3.67
N ASN A 2 -20.04 -24.68 -2.42
CA ASN A 2 -20.89 -24.13 -1.37
C ASN A 2 -20.09 -23.05 -0.63
N THR A 3 -20.42 -21.78 -0.82
CA THR A 3 -19.73 -20.65 -0.17
C THR A 3 -20.60 -20.08 0.94
N THR A 4 -20.00 -19.66 2.04
CA THR A 4 -20.72 -18.98 3.13
C THR A 4 -21.34 -17.65 2.68
N PHE A 5 -20.68 -16.97 1.75
CA PHE A 5 -21.13 -15.71 1.16
C PHE A 5 -21.06 -15.80 -0.36
N ASN A 6 -22.08 -15.24 -1.01
CA ASN A 6 -22.12 -15.06 -2.46
C ASN A 6 -22.57 -13.61 -2.72
N THR A 7 -21.76 -12.84 -3.44
CA THR A 7 -21.99 -11.40 -3.62
C THR A 7 -23.33 -11.09 -4.29
N GLN A 8 -23.75 -11.90 -5.28
CA GLN A 8 -25.05 -11.70 -5.93
C GLN A 8 -26.20 -11.90 -4.95
N GLN A 9 -26.18 -13.00 -4.19
CA GLN A 9 -27.21 -13.27 -3.18
C GLN A 9 -27.25 -12.19 -2.08
N LEU A 10 -26.08 -11.68 -1.67
CA LEU A 10 -26.00 -10.56 -0.74
C LEU A 10 -26.65 -9.31 -1.34
N TYR A 11 -26.31 -8.96 -2.58
CA TYR A 11 -26.91 -7.83 -3.28
C TYR A 11 -28.43 -7.93 -3.36
N ASP A 12 -28.96 -9.12 -3.67
CA ASP A 12 -30.41 -9.32 -3.77
C ASP A 12 -31.12 -9.20 -2.41
N SER A 13 -30.39 -9.37 -1.31
CA SER A 13 -30.94 -9.39 0.05
C SER A 13 -30.77 -8.09 0.84
N LEU A 14 -29.79 -7.25 0.48
CA LEU A 14 -29.43 -6.06 1.24
C LEU A 14 -30.40 -4.90 0.94
N PRO A 15 -30.81 -4.12 1.96
CA PRO A 15 -31.73 -2.98 1.78
C PRO A 15 -31.08 -1.73 1.16
N PHE A 16 -29.74 -1.61 1.22
CA PHE A 16 -28.96 -0.45 0.75
C PHE A 16 -29.44 0.91 1.28
N ASP A 17 -29.98 0.92 2.49
CA ASP A 17 -30.38 2.13 3.18
C ASP A 17 -29.18 2.98 3.60
N ASN A 18 -29.26 4.29 3.38
CA ASN A 18 -28.22 5.24 3.76
C ASN A 18 -28.57 5.94 5.08
N GLN A 19 -28.67 5.15 6.15
CA GLN A 19 -28.96 5.68 7.49
C GLN A 19 -27.75 6.38 8.08
N ASN A 20 -27.96 7.41 8.90
CA ASN A 20 -26.88 8.09 9.62
C ASN A 20 -26.47 7.28 10.87
N GLY A 21 -25.28 6.69 10.83
CA GLY A 21 -24.70 5.88 11.92
C GLY A 21 -24.05 6.67 13.06
N GLY A 22 -24.08 8.01 13.03
CA GLY A 22 -23.46 8.86 14.04
C GLY A 22 -21.99 9.18 13.73
N VAL A 23 -21.08 8.95 14.67
CA VAL A 23 -19.64 9.23 14.48
C VAL A 23 -19.02 8.38 13.37
N TRP A 24 -19.55 7.16 13.17
CA TRP A 24 -19.30 6.35 11.99
C TRP A 24 -20.52 6.48 11.05
N LEU A 25 -20.43 7.40 10.09
CA LEU A 25 -21.57 7.84 9.28
C LEU A 25 -22.34 6.71 8.57
N HIS A 26 -21.64 5.69 8.05
CA HIS A 26 -22.24 4.58 7.30
C HIS A 26 -22.21 3.26 8.09
N GLY A 27 -22.15 3.32 9.42
CA GLY A 27 -22.15 2.14 10.29
C GLY A 27 -23.10 2.32 11.46
N PHE A 28 -22.65 1.89 12.63
CA PHE A 28 -23.42 1.96 13.88
C PHE A 28 -22.48 2.17 15.06
N ASP A 29 -23.05 2.49 16.22
CA ASP A 29 -22.29 2.67 17.46
C ASP A 29 -21.68 1.33 17.91
N ILE A 30 -20.35 1.23 17.82
CA ILE A 30 -19.61 0.00 18.13
C ILE A 30 -19.51 -0.17 19.64
N GLN A 31 -20.16 -1.21 20.15
CA GLN A 31 -20.05 -1.64 21.54
C GLN A 31 -19.12 -2.84 21.65
N TYR A 32 -18.28 -2.88 22.68
CA TYR A 32 -17.34 -3.98 22.89
C TYR A 32 -17.18 -4.30 24.38
N ASN A 33 -17.00 -5.59 24.69
CA ASN A 33 -16.75 -6.03 26.06
C ASN A 33 -15.30 -5.72 26.45
N THR A 34 -15.09 -4.83 27.42
CA THR A 34 -13.75 -4.45 27.90
C THR A 34 -12.98 -5.61 28.53
N SER A 35 -13.68 -6.65 29.00
CA SER A 35 -13.09 -7.84 29.61
C SER A 35 -12.63 -8.89 28.58
N GLN A 36 -12.88 -8.68 27.28
CA GLN A 36 -12.50 -9.64 26.24
C GLN A 36 -10.98 -9.71 26.03
N TRP A 37 -10.26 -8.64 26.41
CA TRP A 37 -8.80 -8.57 26.33
C TRP A 37 -8.20 -8.82 27.70
N THR A 38 -7.38 -9.86 27.80
CA THR A 38 -6.74 -10.28 29.05
C THR A 38 -5.23 -10.36 28.87
N SER A 39 -4.49 -10.62 29.95
CA SER A 39 -3.05 -10.88 29.88
C SER A 39 -2.71 -12.06 28.95
N ASN A 40 -3.59 -13.06 28.89
CA ASN A 40 -3.44 -14.25 28.06
C ASN A 40 -4.10 -14.12 26.67
N ASN A 41 -4.87 -13.04 26.43
CA ASN A 41 -5.55 -12.76 25.17
C ASN A 41 -5.47 -11.26 24.85
N LYS A 42 -4.30 -10.80 24.40
CA LYS A 42 -4.08 -9.38 24.08
C LYS A 42 -4.47 -9.08 22.64
N LEU A 43 -5.07 -7.91 22.44
CA LEU A 43 -5.22 -7.33 21.10
C LEU A 43 -3.84 -6.93 20.56
N LYS A 44 -3.48 -7.46 19.39
CA LYS A 44 -2.24 -7.07 18.68
C LYS A 44 -2.57 -5.94 17.71
N ILE A 45 -1.92 -4.80 17.88
CA ILE A 45 -2.09 -3.63 17.02
C ILE A 45 -0.85 -3.51 16.13
N ILE A 46 -1.05 -3.53 14.81
CA ILE A 46 0.01 -3.35 13.82
C ILE A 46 -0.25 -2.00 13.15
N LEU A 47 0.68 -1.06 13.34
CA LEU A 47 0.65 0.22 12.65
C LEU A 47 1.42 0.07 11.34
N MET A 48 0.77 0.38 10.21
CA MET A 48 1.36 0.28 8.87
C MET A 48 1.44 1.65 8.20
N PRO A 49 2.56 2.37 8.37
CA PRO A 49 2.80 3.61 7.64
C PRO A 49 2.90 3.37 6.14
N HIS A 50 2.22 4.20 5.35
CA HIS A 50 2.20 4.15 3.89
C HIS A 50 2.08 5.56 3.31
N SER A 51 2.26 5.69 2.00
CA SER A 51 1.92 6.90 1.23
C SER A 51 1.32 6.46 -0.09
N HIS A 52 0.07 6.81 -0.34
CA HIS A 52 -0.56 6.60 -1.63
C HIS A 52 0.00 7.62 -2.64
N CYS A 53 0.56 7.13 -3.74
CA CYS A 53 1.25 7.96 -4.72
C CYS A 53 0.70 7.70 -6.12
N ASP A 54 -0.34 8.44 -6.52
CA ASP A 54 -0.96 8.31 -7.83
C ASP A 54 0.02 8.61 -8.99
N PRO A 55 0.29 7.66 -9.90
CA PRO A 55 1.12 7.86 -11.09
C PRO A 55 0.43 8.70 -12.18
N GLY A 56 -0.14 9.84 -11.78
CA GLY A 56 -0.99 10.69 -12.62
C GLY A 56 -2.43 10.72 -12.11
N TRP A 57 -2.93 11.93 -11.80
CA TRP A 57 -4.32 12.17 -11.41
C TRP A 57 -4.66 13.64 -11.62
N LEU A 58 -4.51 14.49 -10.59
CA LEU A 58 -4.65 15.95 -10.73
C LEU A 58 -3.41 16.62 -11.33
N ASN A 59 -2.25 15.98 -11.18
CA ASN A 59 -0.99 16.37 -11.82
C ASN A 59 -0.46 15.20 -12.64
N THR A 60 0.48 15.47 -13.55
CA THR A 60 1.15 14.40 -14.30
C THR A 60 2.09 13.59 -13.41
N TYR A 61 2.45 12.40 -13.90
CA TYR A 61 3.44 11.53 -13.29
C TYR A 61 4.75 12.28 -12.95
N GLU A 62 5.31 13.04 -13.89
CA GLU A 62 6.57 13.78 -13.72
C GLU A 62 6.44 14.91 -12.71
N GLN A 63 5.30 15.62 -12.71
CA GLN A 63 5.03 16.69 -11.74
C GLN A 63 4.94 16.12 -10.32
N TYR A 64 4.21 15.03 -10.13
CA TYR A 64 4.14 14.36 -8.84
C TYR A 64 5.51 13.87 -8.38
N PHE A 65 6.29 13.29 -9.29
CA PHE A 65 7.65 12.86 -8.98
C PHE A 65 8.53 14.04 -8.53
N ALA A 66 8.53 15.13 -9.30
CA ALA A 66 9.38 16.29 -9.07
C ALA A 66 9.10 16.99 -7.73
N TYR A 67 7.82 17.16 -7.37
CA TYR A 67 7.41 17.96 -6.21
C TYR A 67 7.08 17.14 -4.96
N SER A 68 6.75 15.84 -5.11
CA SER A 68 6.26 15.01 -3.99
C SER A 68 6.96 13.65 -3.88
N ALA A 69 6.78 12.74 -4.84
CA ALA A 69 7.16 11.33 -4.69
C ALA A 69 8.66 11.15 -4.38
N ARG A 70 9.53 11.89 -5.09
CA ARG A 70 10.98 11.90 -4.83
C ARG A 70 11.32 12.34 -3.40
N ARG A 71 10.64 13.37 -2.88
CA ARG A 71 10.85 13.87 -1.51
C ARG A 71 10.37 12.86 -0.48
N ILE A 72 9.24 12.20 -0.73
CA ILE A 72 8.72 11.14 0.12
C ILE A 72 9.74 10.01 0.21
N LEU A 73 10.22 9.48 -0.93
CA LEU A 73 11.21 8.41 -0.97
C LEU A 73 12.52 8.78 -0.27
N ASN A 74 13.07 9.96 -0.53
CA ASN A 74 14.28 10.47 0.15
C ASN A 74 14.10 10.55 1.67
N THR A 75 12.93 11.05 2.12
CA THR A 75 12.62 11.20 3.54
C THR A 75 12.41 9.85 4.20
N MET A 76 11.69 8.94 3.53
CA MET A 76 11.41 7.59 3.98
C MET A 76 12.71 6.84 4.28
N ILE A 77 13.64 6.74 3.32
CA ILE A 77 14.90 6.00 3.55
C ILE A 77 15.72 6.61 4.70
N THR A 78 15.74 7.95 4.80
CA THR A 78 16.46 8.65 5.86
C THR A 78 15.84 8.39 7.24
N MET A 79 14.51 8.39 7.31
CA MET A 79 13.79 8.20 8.58
C MET A 79 13.83 6.75 9.04
N LEU A 80 13.73 5.79 8.12
CA LEU A 80 13.85 4.37 8.44
C LEU A 80 15.26 4.05 8.97
N ASP A 81 16.32 4.61 8.38
CA ASP A 81 17.69 4.36 8.86
C ASP A 81 17.94 4.87 10.29
N LYS A 82 17.25 5.94 10.70
CA LYS A 82 17.37 6.52 12.05
C LYS A 82 16.83 5.61 13.16
N ASN A 83 15.92 4.69 12.87
CA ASN A 83 15.34 3.82 13.88
C ASN A 83 14.90 2.48 13.28
N SER A 84 15.56 1.39 13.68
CA SER A 84 15.30 0.02 13.19
C SER A 84 13.88 -0.50 13.46
N LYS A 85 13.13 0.15 14.37
CA LYS A 85 11.73 -0.20 14.66
C LYS A 85 10.74 0.41 13.66
N TYR A 86 11.13 1.44 12.91
CA TYR A 86 10.24 2.07 11.95
C TYR A 86 10.02 1.15 10.76
N LYS A 87 8.77 1.14 10.30
CA LYS A 87 8.26 0.36 9.18
C LYS A 87 7.59 1.28 8.17
N PHE A 88 7.65 0.91 6.89
CA PHE A 88 6.91 1.59 5.83
C PHE A 88 6.60 0.60 4.71
N ILE A 89 5.46 0.75 4.06
CA ILE A 89 5.11 -0.02 2.86
C ILE A 89 5.06 0.90 1.63
N TRP A 90 5.53 0.40 0.48
CA TRP A 90 5.51 1.10 -0.80
C TRP A 90 4.89 0.24 -1.89
N ALA A 91 4.05 0.81 -2.75
CA ALA A 91 3.28 0.05 -3.75
C ALA A 91 3.69 0.35 -5.20
N GLU A 92 3.81 1.62 -5.59
CA GLU A 92 3.92 2.01 -6.99
C GLU A 92 5.36 1.94 -7.51
N MET A 93 5.68 0.88 -8.27
CA MET A 93 7.05 0.64 -8.75
C MET A 93 7.50 1.65 -9.81
N SER A 94 6.58 2.25 -10.56
CA SER A 94 6.90 3.32 -11.52
C SER A 94 7.73 4.44 -10.88
N PHE A 95 7.23 5.02 -9.78
CA PHE A 95 7.96 6.05 -9.04
C PHE A 95 9.25 5.55 -8.38
N LEU A 96 9.24 4.32 -7.84
CA LEU A 96 10.44 3.76 -7.20
C LEU A 96 11.55 3.52 -8.23
N SER A 97 11.22 3.03 -9.41
CA SER A 97 12.14 2.84 -10.53
C SER A 97 12.71 4.18 -11.00
N LEU A 98 11.86 5.19 -11.21
CA LEU A 98 12.31 6.51 -11.61
C LEU A 98 13.19 7.18 -10.53
N TRP A 99 12.86 6.99 -9.25
CA TRP A 99 13.70 7.43 -8.15
C TRP A 99 15.05 6.70 -8.14
N TRP A 100 15.02 5.38 -8.33
CA TRP A 100 16.21 4.54 -8.33
C TRP A 100 17.21 5.03 -9.36
N ASP A 101 16.76 5.32 -10.59
CA ASP A 101 17.61 5.83 -11.67
C ASP A 101 18.32 7.14 -11.32
N GLN A 102 17.71 7.99 -10.49
CA GLN A 102 18.26 9.28 -10.06
C GLN A 102 18.98 9.23 -8.70
N ALA A 103 18.80 8.15 -7.93
CA ALA A 103 19.36 8.01 -6.60
C ALA A 103 20.89 7.81 -6.65
N THR A 104 21.58 8.37 -5.66
CA THR A 104 23.02 8.13 -5.50
C THR A 104 23.31 6.68 -5.11
N TYR A 105 24.56 6.25 -5.28
CA TYR A 105 24.99 4.91 -4.86
C TYR A 105 24.64 4.63 -3.40
N ASP A 106 24.92 5.57 -2.49
CA ASP A 106 24.64 5.41 -1.05
C ASP A 106 23.14 5.29 -0.76
N GLN A 107 22.31 6.10 -1.44
CA GLN A 107 20.85 6.00 -1.30
C GLN A 107 20.32 4.65 -1.78
N ARG A 108 20.86 4.13 -2.89
CA ARG A 108 20.53 2.81 -3.43
C ARG A 108 20.92 1.69 -2.46
N GLN A 109 22.12 1.75 -1.89
CA GLN A 109 22.55 0.77 -0.88
C GLN A 109 21.70 0.85 0.40
N LEU A 110 21.32 2.07 0.82
CA LEU A 110 20.45 2.24 1.96
C LEU A 110 19.06 1.66 1.72
N LEU A 111 18.44 1.91 0.56
CA LEU A 111 17.15 1.31 0.20
C LEU A 111 17.24 -0.23 0.26
N LYS A 112 18.28 -0.82 -0.33
CA LYS A 112 18.52 -2.28 -0.30
C LYS A 112 18.61 -2.81 1.13
N LYS A 113 19.45 -2.20 1.97
CA LYS A 113 19.55 -2.54 3.40
C LYS A 113 18.19 -2.50 4.12
N LEU A 114 17.36 -1.50 3.82
CA LEU A 114 16.04 -1.33 4.44
C LEU A 114 15.03 -2.39 3.98
N LEU A 115 15.14 -2.87 2.75
CA LEU A 115 14.36 -4.01 2.24
C LEU A 115 14.82 -5.33 2.88
N ASP A 116 16.15 -5.53 2.98
CA ASP A 116 16.75 -6.73 3.57
C ASP A 116 16.37 -6.90 5.04
N ASN A 117 16.44 -5.80 5.80
CA ASN A 117 16.11 -5.80 7.23
C ASN A 117 14.61 -5.63 7.52
N LYS A 118 13.77 -5.66 6.47
CA LYS A 118 12.29 -5.61 6.54
C LYS A 118 11.75 -4.34 7.18
N GLN A 119 12.49 -3.23 7.13
CA GLN A 119 11.97 -1.92 7.52
C GLN A 119 11.12 -1.29 6.42
N LEU A 120 11.51 -1.52 5.17
CA LEU A 120 10.70 -1.22 4.00
C LEU A 120 10.15 -2.54 3.44
N GLU A 121 8.89 -2.56 3.08
CA GLU A 121 8.26 -3.67 2.38
C GLU A 121 7.57 -3.17 1.11
N ILE A 122 7.76 -3.88 0.00
CA ILE A 122 7.04 -3.61 -1.24
C ILE A 122 5.75 -4.42 -1.22
N VAL A 123 4.61 -3.73 -1.34
CA VAL A 123 3.27 -4.35 -1.35
C VAL A 123 2.70 -4.32 -2.76
N THR A 124 2.13 -5.43 -3.21
CA THR A 124 1.73 -5.70 -4.60
C THR A 124 2.90 -5.69 -5.60
N GLY A 125 3.70 -4.62 -5.67
CA GLY A 125 4.89 -4.53 -6.52
C GLY A 125 4.61 -4.32 -8.00
N GLY A 126 3.39 -3.93 -8.37
CA GLY A 126 3.06 -3.56 -9.75
C GLY A 126 3.65 -2.20 -10.14
N TRP A 127 3.75 -1.95 -11.44
CA TRP A 127 4.11 -0.64 -11.97
C TRP A 127 3.18 0.46 -11.44
N VAL A 128 1.90 0.12 -11.30
CA VAL A 128 0.83 0.98 -10.75
C VAL A 128 -0.14 0.16 -9.87
N MET A 129 -0.99 0.85 -9.10
CA MET A 129 -2.23 0.29 -8.57
C MET A 129 -3.31 0.46 -9.65
N ASN A 130 -3.56 -0.60 -10.44
CA ASN A 130 -4.41 -0.49 -11.64
C ASN A 130 -5.90 -0.37 -11.31
N ASP A 131 -6.66 0.20 -12.26
CA ASP A 131 -8.12 0.10 -12.25
C ASP A 131 -8.58 -1.37 -12.34
N GLU A 132 -9.61 -1.74 -11.59
CA GLU A 132 -10.17 -3.09 -11.54
C GLU A 132 -11.49 -3.23 -12.32
N ALA A 133 -12.01 -2.14 -12.89
CA ALA A 133 -13.26 -2.17 -13.67
C ALA A 133 -13.04 -2.25 -15.19
N ASN A 134 -12.20 -1.37 -15.75
CA ASN A 134 -12.05 -1.25 -17.21
C ASN A 134 -10.82 -1.98 -17.75
N THR A 135 -9.87 -2.34 -16.90
CA THR A 135 -8.60 -2.93 -17.33
C THR A 135 -8.82 -4.35 -17.81
N HIS A 136 -8.31 -4.67 -19.00
CA HIS A 136 -8.25 -6.06 -19.45
C HIS A 136 -7.19 -6.81 -18.61
N TYR A 137 -7.42 -8.09 -18.30
CA TYR A 137 -6.48 -8.86 -17.46
C TYR A 137 -5.05 -8.88 -18.01
N PHE A 138 -4.85 -8.80 -19.34
CA PHE A 138 -3.52 -8.61 -19.93
C PHE A 138 -2.82 -7.34 -19.43
N GLY A 139 -3.52 -6.20 -19.37
CA GLY A 139 -2.93 -4.97 -18.83
C GLY A 139 -2.63 -5.07 -17.33
N MET A 140 -3.47 -5.79 -16.57
CA MET A 140 -3.19 -6.08 -15.15
C MET A 140 -1.94 -6.94 -14.99
N LEU A 141 -1.78 -7.97 -15.82
CA LEU A 141 -0.62 -8.85 -15.79
C LEU A 141 0.65 -8.13 -16.24
N ASP A 142 0.58 -7.36 -17.32
CA ASP A 142 1.72 -6.66 -17.90
C ASP A 142 2.32 -5.67 -16.90
N GLN A 143 1.49 -4.82 -16.29
CA GLN A 143 1.98 -3.87 -15.30
C GLN A 143 2.55 -4.55 -14.03
N LEU A 144 1.99 -5.70 -13.62
CA LEU A 144 2.53 -6.50 -12.52
C LEU A 144 3.89 -7.10 -12.89
N ILE A 145 4.02 -7.63 -14.10
CA ILE A 145 5.28 -8.19 -14.62
C ILE A 145 6.35 -7.11 -14.67
N GLU A 146 6.05 -5.93 -15.21
CA GLU A 146 7.01 -4.83 -15.29
C GLU A 146 7.54 -4.42 -13.91
N GLY A 147 6.64 -4.25 -12.93
CA GLY A 147 7.04 -3.92 -11.55
C GLY A 147 7.87 -5.02 -10.89
N HIS A 148 7.48 -6.30 -11.06
CA HIS A 148 8.20 -7.43 -10.47
C HIS A 148 9.54 -7.70 -11.15
N GLN A 149 9.64 -7.50 -12.46
CA GLN A 149 10.91 -7.59 -13.19
C GLN A 149 11.89 -6.51 -12.71
N PHE A 150 11.42 -5.29 -12.45
CA PHE A 150 12.27 -4.27 -11.83
C PHE A 150 12.77 -4.71 -10.46
N ILE A 151 11.89 -5.26 -9.62
CA ILE A 151 12.24 -5.76 -8.27
C ILE A 151 13.30 -6.84 -8.36
N GLU A 152 13.05 -7.91 -9.12
CA GLU A 152 13.97 -9.04 -9.30
C GLU A 152 15.35 -8.58 -9.81
N ASN A 153 15.37 -7.76 -10.87
CA ASN A 153 16.62 -7.32 -11.48
C ASN A 153 17.42 -6.36 -10.59
N THR A 154 16.75 -5.62 -9.70
CA THR A 154 17.38 -4.58 -8.88
C THR A 154 17.77 -5.09 -7.51
N PHE A 155 16.92 -5.90 -6.89
CA PHE A 155 17.00 -6.31 -5.49
C PHE A 155 17.30 -7.80 -5.28
N GLY A 156 17.09 -8.65 -6.30
CA GLY A 156 17.15 -10.12 -6.18
C GLY A 156 16.01 -10.67 -5.34
#